data_AF-A0A9P7YMR0-F1
#
_entry.id   AF-A0A9P7YMR0-F1
#
_cell.length_a   1.000
_cell.length_b   1.000
_cell.length_c   1.000
_cell.angle_alpha   90.00
_cell.angle_beta   90.00
_cell.angle_gamma   90.00
#
_symmetry.space_group_name_H-M   'P 1'
#
loop_
_entity.id
_entity.type
_entity.pdbx_description
1 polymer ?
#
loop_
_entity_poly.entity_id
_entity_poly.type
_entity_poly.pdbx_seq_one_letter_code
_entity_poly.pdbx_strand_id
1 'polypeptide(L)'
;MVNIKDIRASNAQLKGSKEFSTPVAVFVGATSGIGMGTLKQFVKQTTSPKAYIVGRSKGAATPLLDELKTSNGSGTLIFLETEISLMKNVDQICDEIKAQENKVDLLFMSPGYLTFEGRNDSSEGLDIPHALRLYTRLRFVHNLLPLLESSSTPRVISILAGGKESSIDLTDLELRKSFDARTAMKLSTTQTTLAFEELANSHPSVAFIHKYPGFVNTGAVPRLLKASKGIWIVPATFIRLFVVPVLNLLAMTVDEAGERGLFLSTSAAFPPAEATAGMSGVPLPTGVEVAKDSEVKGLYLLGGNDESAAVTPGLAELRAQGGSKLVWESVLAVWERALQRSG
;
A
#
# COMPACT_ATOMS: atom_id res chain seq x y z
N MET A 1 12.07 15.96 -3.78
CA MET A 1 10.64 16.10 -4.15
C MET A 1 10.53 15.87 -5.63
N VAL A 2 9.60 15.05 -6.09
CA VAL A 2 9.38 14.81 -7.53
C VAL A 2 8.21 15.68 -8.00
N ASN A 3 8.45 16.48 -9.05
CA ASN A 3 7.43 17.36 -9.60
C ASN A 3 6.37 16.55 -10.34
N ILE A 4 5.10 16.93 -10.20
CA ILE A 4 4.00 16.23 -10.88
C ILE A 4 4.12 16.28 -12.42
N LYS A 5 4.76 17.31 -12.98
CA LYS A 5 5.01 17.39 -14.44
C LYS A 5 5.95 16.27 -14.91
N ASP A 6 7.00 15.99 -14.14
CA ASP A 6 7.97 14.95 -14.48
C ASP A 6 7.33 13.56 -14.30
N ILE A 7 6.52 13.39 -13.25
CA ILE A 7 5.71 12.17 -13.04
C ILE A 7 4.81 11.90 -14.24
N ARG A 8 4.10 12.91 -14.75
CA ARG A 8 3.24 12.77 -15.94
C ARG A 8 4.06 12.46 -17.19
N ALA A 9 5.22 13.07 -17.36
CA ALA A 9 6.12 12.79 -18.48
C ALA A 9 6.67 11.35 -18.44
N SER A 10 6.98 10.83 -17.25
CA SER A 10 7.33 9.42 -17.05
C SER A 10 6.14 8.51 -17.40
N ASN A 11 4.97 8.74 -16.79
CA ASN A 11 3.79 7.89 -16.99
C ASN A 11 3.34 7.82 -18.45
N ALA A 12 3.49 8.90 -19.22
CA ALA A 12 3.13 8.94 -20.63
C ALA A 12 3.95 7.98 -21.52
N GLN A 13 5.12 7.53 -21.06
CA GLN A 13 5.98 6.61 -21.82
C GLN A 13 5.51 5.15 -21.74
N LEU A 14 4.56 4.82 -20.84
CA LEU A 14 4.14 3.43 -20.60
C LEU A 14 3.51 2.74 -21.81
N LYS A 15 2.66 3.42 -22.59
CA LYS A 15 2.03 2.82 -23.79
C LYS A 15 3.03 2.40 -24.87
N GLY A 16 4.25 2.92 -24.84
CA GLY A 16 5.34 2.56 -25.75
C GLY A 16 6.35 1.57 -25.15
N SER A 17 6.23 1.24 -23.86
CA SER A 17 7.17 0.33 -23.20
C SER A 17 6.84 -1.12 -23.53
N LYS A 18 7.86 -1.87 -24.00
CA LYS A 18 7.74 -3.32 -24.20
C LYS A 18 7.61 -4.07 -22.87
N GLU A 19 8.31 -3.61 -21.84
CA GLU A 19 8.34 -4.20 -20.50
C GLU A 19 6.97 -4.11 -19.82
N PHE A 20 6.25 -3.00 -20.02
CA PHE A 20 4.91 -2.77 -19.48
C PHE A 20 3.81 -2.97 -20.52
N SER A 21 4.02 -3.83 -21.52
CA SER A 21 2.98 -4.13 -22.53
C SER A 21 1.83 -4.94 -21.94
N THR A 22 2.16 -5.98 -21.16
CA THR A 22 1.20 -6.90 -20.52
C THR A 22 1.51 -7.14 -19.03
N PRO A 23 1.57 -6.09 -18.17
CA PRO A 23 1.91 -6.26 -16.77
C PRO A 23 0.76 -6.92 -16.01
N VAL A 24 1.11 -7.74 -15.03
CA VAL A 24 0.19 -8.37 -14.08
C VAL A 24 0.29 -7.64 -12.74
N ALA A 25 -0.81 -7.06 -12.29
CA ALA A 25 -0.86 -6.29 -11.06
C ALA A 25 -1.96 -6.76 -10.11
N VAL A 26 -1.65 -6.75 -8.81
CA VAL A 26 -2.58 -7.02 -7.71
C VAL A 26 -2.79 -5.73 -6.94
N PHE A 27 -4.02 -5.23 -6.96
CA PHE A 27 -4.45 -4.02 -6.28
C PHE A 27 -5.33 -4.37 -5.09
N VAL A 28 -4.78 -4.20 -3.88
CA VAL A 28 -5.49 -4.46 -2.62
C VAL A 28 -6.07 -3.16 -2.07
N GLY A 29 -7.40 -3.07 -1.95
CA GLY A 29 -8.06 -1.87 -1.43
C GLY A 29 -8.08 -0.70 -2.42
N ALA A 30 -8.30 -0.98 -3.71
CA ALA A 30 -8.28 -0.01 -4.80
C ALA A 30 -9.67 0.39 -5.34
N THR A 31 -10.73 0.23 -4.54
CA THR A 31 -12.10 0.61 -4.94
C THR A 31 -12.47 2.05 -4.57
N SER A 32 -11.63 2.76 -3.81
CA SER A 32 -11.78 4.20 -3.56
C SER A 32 -10.44 4.84 -3.22
N GLY A 33 -10.38 6.18 -3.22
CA GLY A 33 -9.21 6.94 -2.81
C GLY A 33 -7.96 6.66 -3.64
N ILE A 34 -6.80 6.60 -3.00
CA ILE A 34 -5.48 6.53 -3.65
C ILE A 34 -5.32 5.28 -4.52
N GLY A 35 -5.73 4.10 -4.02
CA GLY A 35 -5.66 2.86 -4.79
C GLY A 35 -6.53 2.91 -6.04
N MET A 36 -7.73 3.48 -5.96
CA MET A 36 -8.60 3.68 -7.12
C MET A 36 -7.97 4.64 -8.14
N GLY A 37 -7.43 5.78 -7.69
CA GLY A 37 -6.73 6.71 -8.57
C GLY A 37 -5.56 6.04 -9.28
N THR A 38 -4.78 5.24 -8.56
CA THR A 38 -3.62 4.53 -9.11
C THR A 38 -4.05 3.46 -10.11
N LEU A 39 -5.08 2.67 -9.79
CA LEU A 39 -5.65 1.68 -10.69
C LEU A 39 -6.16 2.32 -11.99
N LYS A 40 -6.85 3.47 -11.90
CA LYS A 40 -7.28 4.23 -13.09
C LYS A 40 -6.13 4.63 -13.98
N GLN A 41 -5.05 5.17 -13.40
CA GLN A 41 -3.87 5.55 -14.18
C GLN A 41 -3.16 4.31 -14.75
N PHE A 42 -3.00 3.25 -13.97
CA PHE A 42 -2.40 2.00 -14.43
C PHE A 42 -3.14 1.40 -15.62
N VAL A 43 -4.46 1.26 -15.54
CA VAL A 43 -5.27 0.74 -16.64
C VAL A 43 -5.21 1.65 -17.86
N LYS A 44 -5.31 2.97 -17.67
CA LYS A 44 -5.32 3.95 -18.75
C LYS A 44 -3.99 4.06 -19.51
N GLN A 45 -2.87 3.96 -18.80
CA GLN A 45 -1.52 4.24 -19.34
C GLN A 45 -0.79 2.99 -19.83
N THR A 46 -1.30 1.81 -19.51
CA THR A 46 -0.72 0.53 -19.94
C THR A 46 -1.42 0.02 -21.21
N THR A 47 -0.72 -0.73 -22.06
CA THR A 47 -1.30 -1.26 -23.31
C THR A 47 -2.34 -2.36 -23.06
N SER A 48 -1.95 -3.48 -22.46
CA SER A 48 -2.86 -4.61 -22.16
C SER A 48 -2.62 -5.13 -20.74
N PRO A 49 -2.94 -4.34 -19.71
CA PRO A 49 -2.74 -4.73 -18.32
C PRO A 49 -3.67 -5.88 -17.92
N LYS A 50 -3.20 -6.76 -17.03
CA LYS A 50 -4.05 -7.66 -16.25
C LYS A 50 -4.04 -7.21 -14.79
N ALA A 51 -5.20 -6.85 -14.24
CA ALA A 51 -5.33 -6.33 -12.89
C ALA A 51 -6.30 -7.17 -12.05
N TYR A 52 -5.79 -7.73 -10.96
CA TYR A 52 -6.59 -8.31 -9.88
C TYR A 52 -6.94 -7.21 -8.87
N ILE A 53 -8.22 -7.00 -8.64
CA ILE A 53 -8.74 -5.91 -7.81
C ILE A 53 -9.42 -6.55 -6.61
N VAL A 54 -8.79 -6.43 -5.45
CA VAL A 54 -9.30 -7.02 -4.20
C VAL A 54 -10.09 -5.97 -3.42
N GLY A 55 -11.34 -6.30 -3.10
CA GLY A 55 -12.23 -5.43 -2.34
C GLY A 55 -13.42 -6.18 -1.73
N ARG A 56 -14.19 -5.50 -0.88
CA ARG A 56 -15.27 -6.14 -0.08
C ARG A 56 -16.65 -6.15 -0.72
N SER A 57 -16.84 -5.40 -1.79
CA SER A 57 -18.16 -5.26 -2.44
C SER A 57 -17.99 -5.09 -3.93
N LYS A 58 -18.35 -6.12 -4.69
CA LYS A 58 -18.33 -6.06 -6.16
C LYS A 58 -19.35 -5.06 -6.66
N GLY A 59 -20.55 -5.03 -6.08
CA GLY A 59 -21.60 -4.06 -6.43
C GLY A 59 -21.14 -2.61 -6.31
N ALA A 60 -20.42 -2.26 -5.23
CA ALA A 60 -19.87 -0.91 -5.07
C ALA A 60 -18.70 -0.61 -6.04
N ALA A 61 -18.03 -1.64 -6.54
CA ALA A 61 -16.93 -1.52 -7.50
C ALA A 61 -17.38 -1.52 -8.97
N THR A 62 -18.59 -2.01 -9.29
CA THR A 62 -19.10 -2.12 -10.67
C THR A 62 -18.94 -0.83 -11.49
N PRO A 63 -19.34 0.36 -11.01
CA PRO A 63 -19.20 1.59 -11.80
C PRO A 63 -17.74 1.90 -12.16
N LEU A 64 -16.81 1.64 -11.23
CA LEU A 64 -15.38 1.79 -11.49
C LEU A 64 -14.90 0.77 -12.53
N LEU A 65 -15.32 -0.50 -12.42
CA LEU A 65 -14.92 -1.54 -13.37
C LEU A 65 -15.40 -1.24 -14.80
N ASP A 66 -16.62 -0.71 -14.95
CA ASP A 66 -17.17 -0.32 -16.24
C ASP A 66 -16.44 0.90 -16.84
N GLU A 67 -16.10 1.87 -16.00
CA GLU A 67 -15.25 3.01 -16.38
C GLU A 67 -13.88 2.53 -16.88
N LEU A 68 -13.23 1.63 -16.13
CA LEU A 68 -11.91 1.12 -16.46
C LEU A 68 -11.92 0.33 -17.78
N LYS A 69 -12.89 -0.55 -17.98
CA LYS A 69 -13.09 -1.28 -19.25
C LYS A 69 -13.29 -0.33 -20.43
N THR A 70 -14.07 0.73 -20.23
CA THR A 70 -14.28 1.76 -21.26
C THR A 70 -12.99 2.52 -21.57
N SER A 71 -12.17 2.80 -20.55
CA SER A 71 -10.91 3.53 -20.72
C SER A 71 -9.82 2.71 -21.42
N ASN A 72 -9.83 1.39 -21.26
CA ASN A 72 -8.90 0.47 -21.89
C ASN A 72 -9.55 -0.91 -22.13
N GLY A 73 -10.07 -1.12 -23.34
CA GLY A 73 -10.73 -2.37 -23.72
C GLY A 73 -9.79 -3.57 -23.89
N SER A 74 -8.47 -3.37 -24.00
CA SER A 74 -7.48 -4.45 -24.04
C SER A 74 -7.00 -4.89 -22.66
N GLY A 75 -7.46 -4.25 -21.58
CA GLY A 75 -7.15 -4.64 -20.22
C GLY A 75 -8.03 -5.80 -19.73
N THR A 76 -7.45 -6.72 -18.97
CA THR A 76 -8.19 -7.78 -18.26
C THR A 76 -8.35 -7.39 -16.78
N LEU A 77 -9.58 -7.17 -16.34
CA LEU A 77 -9.89 -6.76 -14.96
C LEU A 77 -10.63 -7.87 -14.23
N ILE A 78 -10.03 -8.39 -13.15
CA ILE A 78 -10.58 -9.47 -12.33
C ILE A 78 -10.86 -8.91 -10.94
N PHE A 79 -12.13 -8.91 -10.53
CA PHE A 79 -12.51 -8.47 -9.18
C PHE A 79 -12.62 -9.66 -8.23
N LEU A 80 -11.85 -9.64 -7.15
CA LEU A 80 -11.87 -10.64 -6.09
C LEU A 80 -12.58 -10.06 -4.88
N GLU A 81 -13.84 -10.47 -4.68
CA GLU A 81 -14.69 -10.01 -3.58
C GLU A 81 -14.39 -10.79 -2.31
N THR A 82 -13.80 -10.15 -1.30
CA THR A 82 -13.45 -10.83 -0.05
C THR A 82 -13.25 -9.86 1.12
N GLU A 83 -13.37 -10.39 2.35
CA GLU A 83 -13.03 -9.68 3.59
C GLU A 83 -11.59 -9.97 3.98
N ILE A 84 -10.69 -9.05 3.62
CA ILE A 84 -9.24 -9.19 3.80
C ILE A 84 -8.74 -8.92 5.23
N SER A 85 -9.63 -8.57 6.18
CA SER A 85 -9.29 -8.58 7.61
C SER A 85 -9.18 -9.98 8.22
N LEU A 86 -9.46 -11.02 7.42
CA LEU A 86 -9.27 -12.43 7.75
C LEU A 86 -8.12 -13.01 6.90
N MET A 87 -7.10 -13.57 7.55
CA MET A 87 -5.89 -14.08 6.91
C MET A 87 -6.18 -15.31 6.06
N LYS A 88 -7.13 -16.17 6.48
CA LYS A 88 -7.58 -17.32 5.66
C LYS A 88 -8.12 -16.86 4.30
N ASN A 89 -8.84 -15.75 4.28
CA ASN A 89 -9.36 -15.19 3.04
C ASN A 89 -8.24 -14.63 2.14
N VAL A 90 -7.19 -14.04 2.74
CA VAL A 90 -6.01 -13.58 2.01
C VAL A 90 -5.27 -14.76 1.38
N ASP A 91 -5.15 -15.89 2.08
CA ASP A 91 -4.56 -17.12 1.53
C ASP A 91 -5.32 -17.61 0.30
N GLN A 92 -6.64 -17.73 0.41
CA GLN A 92 -7.50 -18.23 -0.68
C GLN A 92 -7.33 -17.42 -1.97
N ILE A 93 -7.38 -16.09 -1.89
CA ILE A 93 -7.23 -15.25 -3.08
C ILE A 93 -5.79 -15.25 -3.63
N CYS A 94 -4.78 -15.40 -2.77
CA CYS A 94 -3.40 -15.53 -3.23
C CYS A 94 -3.19 -16.86 -3.95
N ASP A 95 -3.82 -17.94 -3.48
CA ASP A 95 -3.82 -19.23 -4.16
C ASP A 95 -4.54 -19.17 -5.51
N GLU A 96 -5.68 -18.47 -5.60
CA GLU A 96 -6.36 -18.21 -6.88
C GLU A 96 -5.47 -17.43 -7.87
N ILE A 97 -4.72 -16.41 -7.41
CA ILE A 97 -3.80 -15.66 -8.26
C ILE A 97 -2.63 -16.55 -8.72
N LYS A 98 -2.01 -17.31 -7.81
CA LYS A 98 -0.93 -18.26 -8.13
C LYS A 98 -1.35 -19.35 -9.11
N ALA A 99 -2.61 -19.77 -9.09
CA ALA A 99 -3.12 -20.75 -10.03
C ALA A 99 -3.27 -20.20 -11.46
N GLN A 100 -3.31 -18.87 -11.62
CA GLN A 100 -3.60 -18.21 -12.90
C GLN A 100 -2.39 -17.49 -13.51
N GLU A 101 -1.36 -17.24 -12.70
CA GLU A 101 -0.23 -16.38 -13.07
C GLU A 101 1.11 -17.04 -12.80
N ASN A 102 2.05 -16.83 -13.72
CA ASN A 102 3.44 -17.22 -13.53
C ASN A 102 4.31 -16.09 -12.96
N LYS A 103 3.79 -14.85 -12.94
CA LYS A 103 4.46 -13.68 -12.37
C LYS A 103 3.47 -12.63 -11.90
N VAL A 104 3.90 -11.77 -10.98
CA VAL A 104 3.21 -10.54 -10.60
C VAL A 104 4.23 -9.41 -10.67
N ASP A 105 3.96 -8.37 -11.43
CA ASP A 105 4.86 -7.22 -11.58
C ASP A 105 4.64 -6.17 -10.48
N LEU A 106 3.40 -6.04 -10.00
CA LEU A 106 3.01 -5.02 -9.03
C LEU A 106 2.06 -5.59 -7.98
N LEU A 107 2.41 -5.43 -6.70
CA LEU A 107 1.51 -5.53 -5.57
C LEU A 107 1.31 -4.14 -4.96
N PHE A 108 0.17 -3.51 -5.25
CA PHE A 108 -0.18 -2.19 -4.75
C PHE A 108 -1.23 -2.30 -3.64
N MET A 109 -0.87 -1.87 -2.43
CA MET A 109 -1.71 -2.03 -1.25
C MET A 109 -2.10 -0.68 -0.66
N SER A 110 -3.39 -0.41 -0.61
CA SER A 110 -3.98 0.73 0.10
C SER A 110 -5.17 0.40 1.02
N PRO A 111 -5.37 -0.83 1.55
CA PRO A 111 -6.49 -1.09 2.44
C PRO A 111 -6.35 -0.36 3.78
N GLY A 112 -7.47 0.14 4.30
CA GLY A 112 -7.52 0.77 5.61
C GLY A 112 -8.63 1.81 5.71
N TYR A 113 -8.93 2.20 6.94
CA TYR A 113 -9.84 3.29 7.24
C TYR A 113 -9.43 3.98 8.54
N LEU A 114 -9.96 5.18 8.76
CA LEU A 114 -9.77 5.91 10.00
C LEU A 114 -10.88 5.55 10.98
N THR A 115 -10.51 5.28 12.23
CA THR A 115 -11.44 5.06 13.34
C THR A 115 -10.79 5.55 14.63
N PHE A 116 -11.63 6.04 15.55
CA PHE A 116 -11.25 6.34 16.94
C PHE A 116 -11.92 5.38 17.93
N GLU A 117 -12.60 4.36 17.42
CA GLU A 117 -13.15 3.30 18.26
C GLU A 117 -12.00 2.48 18.86
N GLY A 118 -12.29 1.80 19.97
CA GLY A 118 -11.37 0.88 20.60
C GLY A 118 -11.06 -0.33 19.72
N ARG A 119 -10.29 -1.26 20.29
CA ARG A 119 -9.98 -2.54 19.67
C ARG A 119 -11.26 -3.28 19.23
N ASN A 120 -11.29 -3.75 17.99
CA ASN A 120 -12.38 -4.51 17.40
C ASN A 120 -11.84 -5.77 16.72
N ASP A 121 -11.86 -6.88 17.45
CA ASP A 121 -11.24 -8.13 17.00
C ASP A 121 -12.13 -8.87 15.97
N SER A 122 -11.51 -9.37 14.90
CA SER A 122 -12.11 -10.30 13.96
C SER A 122 -12.33 -11.68 14.59
N SER A 123 -12.96 -12.61 13.87
CA SER A 123 -13.06 -14.01 14.30
C SER A 123 -11.70 -14.71 14.46
N GLU A 124 -10.65 -14.17 13.85
CA GLU A 124 -9.27 -14.64 14.02
C GLU A 124 -8.58 -13.99 15.25
N GLY A 125 -9.27 -13.06 15.92
CA GLY A 125 -8.81 -12.31 17.09
C GLY A 125 -7.72 -11.28 16.79
N LEU A 126 -7.74 -10.75 15.56
CA LEU A 126 -6.93 -9.62 15.13
C LEU A 126 -7.78 -8.35 15.17
N ASP A 127 -7.26 -7.27 15.73
CA ASP A 127 -7.91 -5.96 15.64
C ASP A 127 -8.07 -5.58 14.15
N ILE A 128 -9.31 -5.39 13.68
CA ILE A 128 -9.61 -5.23 12.26
C ILE A 128 -8.82 -4.05 11.63
N PRO A 129 -8.82 -2.83 12.21
CA PRO A 129 -8.00 -1.75 11.70
C PRO A 129 -6.50 -2.08 11.64
N HIS A 130 -5.95 -2.76 12.65
CA HIS A 130 -4.56 -3.16 12.68
C HIS A 130 -4.24 -4.27 11.66
N ALA A 131 -5.14 -5.25 11.49
CA ALA A 131 -5.04 -6.28 10.45
C ALA A 131 -4.88 -5.66 9.07
N LEU A 132 -5.74 -4.69 8.71
CA LEU A 132 -5.67 -4.01 7.41
C LEU A 132 -4.39 -3.16 7.23
N ARG A 133 -3.86 -2.58 8.32
CA ARG A 133 -2.67 -1.72 8.26
C ARG A 133 -1.35 -2.51 8.26
N LEU A 134 -1.35 -3.75 8.75
CA LEU A 134 -0.14 -4.55 8.90
C LEU A 134 -0.32 -5.98 8.36
N TYR A 135 -1.07 -6.83 9.07
CA TYR A 135 -1.09 -8.27 8.83
C TYR A 135 -1.56 -8.65 7.42
N THR A 136 -2.64 -8.05 6.94
CA THR A 136 -3.15 -8.26 5.58
C THR A 136 -2.08 -7.94 4.54
N ARG A 137 -1.40 -6.81 4.68
CA ARG A 137 -0.42 -6.32 3.70
C ARG A 137 0.78 -7.24 3.63
N LEU A 138 1.36 -7.54 4.78
CA LEU A 138 2.49 -8.45 4.88
C LEU A 138 2.11 -9.86 4.42
N ARG A 139 0.85 -10.29 4.61
CA ARG A 139 0.40 -11.62 4.19
C ARG A 139 0.28 -11.72 2.67
N PHE A 140 -0.24 -10.68 2.00
CA PHE A 140 -0.20 -10.60 0.54
C PHE A 140 1.22 -10.63 0.00
N VAL A 141 2.13 -9.85 0.60
CA VAL A 141 3.54 -9.85 0.21
C VAL A 141 4.12 -11.25 0.35
N HIS A 142 4.02 -11.84 1.55
CA HIS A 142 4.56 -13.16 1.85
C HIS A 142 4.06 -14.24 0.88
N ASN A 143 2.74 -14.28 0.62
CA ASN A 143 2.12 -15.29 -0.23
C ASN A 143 2.43 -15.11 -1.72
N LEU A 144 2.65 -13.88 -2.19
CA LEU A 144 2.88 -13.56 -3.61
C LEU A 144 4.36 -13.37 -3.97
N LEU A 145 5.27 -13.41 -3.00
CA LEU A 145 6.72 -13.31 -3.21
C LEU A 145 7.23 -14.18 -4.36
N PRO A 146 6.89 -15.49 -4.45
CA PRO A 146 7.39 -16.33 -5.55
C PRO A 146 7.02 -15.80 -6.95
N LEU A 147 5.83 -15.19 -7.10
CA LEU A 147 5.41 -14.60 -8.37
C LEU A 147 6.07 -13.24 -8.61
N LEU A 148 6.30 -12.46 -7.55
CA LEU A 148 7.02 -11.19 -7.61
C LEU A 148 8.46 -11.44 -8.06
N GLU A 149 9.17 -12.40 -7.46
CA GLU A 149 10.54 -12.74 -7.84
C GLU A 149 10.68 -13.25 -9.29
N SER A 150 9.58 -13.72 -9.89
CA SER A 150 9.52 -14.13 -11.30
C SER A 150 9.31 -12.96 -12.28
N SER A 151 9.05 -11.75 -11.79
CA SER A 151 8.95 -10.54 -12.61
C SER A 151 10.33 -9.95 -12.91
N SER A 152 10.44 -9.28 -14.06
CA SER A 152 11.60 -8.46 -14.40
C SER A 152 11.60 -7.10 -13.70
N THR A 153 10.47 -6.62 -13.19
CA THR A 153 10.37 -5.31 -12.54
C THR A 153 9.46 -5.34 -11.30
N PRO A 154 9.67 -6.26 -10.34
CA PRO A 154 8.75 -6.47 -9.23
C PRO A 154 8.69 -5.30 -8.26
N ARG A 155 7.46 -4.93 -7.91
CA ARG A 155 7.14 -3.78 -7.08
C ARG A 155 6.16 -4.15 -5.99
N VAL A 156 6.55 -3.92 -4.74
CA VAL A 156 5.64 -3.95 -3.59
C VAL A 156 5.46 -2.52 -3.08
N ILE A 157 4.23 -2.03 -3.06
CA ILE A 157 3.91 -0.68 -2.61
C ILE A 157 2.87 -0.72 -1.50
N SER A 158 3.21 -0.15 -0.34
CA SER A 158 2.28 0.07 0.76
C SER A 158 2.01 1.56 0.94
N ILE A 159 0.77 1.97 0.64
CA ILE A 159 0.26 3.31 0.98
C ILE A 159 -0.16 3.30 2.45
N LEU A 160 0.66 3.95 3.27
CA LEU A 160 0.43 4.16 4.71
C LEU A 160 1.19 5.43 5.14
N ALA A 161 2.25 5.33 5.95
CA ALA A 161 2.94 6.49 6.51
C ALA A 161 4.46 6.32 6.57
N GLY A 162 5.05 5.74 5.52
CA GLY A 162 6.50 5.56 5.44
C GLY A 162 7.26 6.89 5.61
N GLY A 163 8.37 6.83 6.36
CA GLY A 163 9.12 8.03 6.76
C GLY A 163 8.52 8.78 7.95
N LYS A 164 7.47 8.24 8.59
CA LYS A 164 6.83 8.76 9.82
C LYS A 164 6.90 7.76 10.97
N GLU A 165 7.89 6.87 10.94
CA GLU A 165 8.12 5.86 11.97
C GLU A 165 8.42 6.53 13.33
N SER A 166 8.02 5.87 14.40
CA SER A 166 8.28 6.27 15.77
C SER A 166 8.72 5.08 16.61
N SER A 167 9.30 5.33 17.78
CA SER A 167 9.53 4.27 18.78
C SER A 167 8.21 3.56 19.12
N ILE A 168 8.29 2.26 19.36
CA ILE A 168 7.16 1.38 19.70
C ILE A 168 7.54 0.47 20.87
N ASP A 169 6.56 0.03 21.63
CA ASP A 169 6.76 -0.97 22.69
C ASP A 169 6.86 -2.37 22.05
N LEU A 170 8.08 -2.89 21.96
CA LEU A 170 8.35 -4.25 21.44
C LEU A 170 7.72 -5.36 22.31
N THR A 171 7.24 -5.05 23.51
CA THR A 171 6.55 -6.00 24.41
C THR A 171 5.02 -5.99 24.26
N ASP A 172 4.45 -5.11 23.43
CA ASP A 172 3.00 -5.02 23.16
C ASP A 172 2.71 -4.74 21.67
N LEU A 173 3.32 -5.53 20.78
CA LEU A 173 3.20 -5.41 19.31
C LEU A 173 1.79 -5.66 18.76
N GLU A 174 0.87 -6.18 19.57
CA GLU A 174 -0.55 -6.38 19.23
C GLU A 174 -1.49 -5.37 19.91
N LEU A 175 -0.98 -4.45 20.74
CA LEU A 175 -1.76 -3.53 21.59
C LEU A 175 -2.84 -4.25 22.40
N ARG A 176 -2.45 -5.32 23.08
CA ARG A 176 -3.32 -6.05 24.02
C ARG A 176 -3.28 -5.44 25.42
N LYS A 177 -2.23 -4.71 25.79
CA LYS A 177 -2.09 -4.13 27.15
C LYS A 177 -2.51 -2.67 27.21
N SER A 178 -2.16 -1.87 26.21
CA SER A 178 -2.37 -0.40 26.25
C SER A 178 -2.83 0.17 24.91
N PHE A 179 -4.08 -0.13 24.54
CA PHE A 179 -4.65 0.37 23.30
C PHE A 179 -4.92 1.88 23.34
N ASP A 180 -4.35 2.60 22.39
CA ASP A 180 -4.69 3.98 22.03
C ASP A 180 -4.69 4.11 20.51
N ALA A 181 -5.67 4.83 19.94
CA ALA A 181 -5.86 4.90 18.49
C ALA A 181 -4.66 5.56 17.77
N ARG A 182 -4.02 6.57 18.39
CA ARG A 182 -2.82 7.20 17.80
C ARG A 182 -1.62 6.27 17.86
N THR A 183 -1.47 5.56 18.96
CA THR A 183 -0.45 4.53 19.16
C THR A 183 -0.62 3.40 18.15
N ALA A 184 -1.85 2.93 17.90
CA ALA A 184 -2.15 1.91 16.89
C ALA A 184 -1.76 2.34 15.47
N MET A 185 -2.03 3.60 15.10
CA MET A 185 -1.61 4.13 13.80
C MET A 185 -0.09 4.18 13.66
N LYS A 186 0.61 4.73 14.66
CA LYS A 186 2.08 4.82 14.69
C LYS A 186 2.74 3.45 14.68
N LEU A 187 2.26 2.54 15.51
CA LEU A 187 2.75 1.18 15.64
C LEU A 187 2.74 0.44 14.31
N SER A 188 1.60 0.48 13.61
CA SER A 188 1.45 -0.20 12.32
C SER A 188 2.42 0.34 11.26
N THR A 189 2.70 1.65 11.27
CA THR A 189 3.67 2.28 10.38
C THR A 189 5.08 1.76 10.64
N THR A 190 5.54 1.81 11.88
CA THR A 190 6.88 1.35 12.24
C THR A 190 7.03 -0.15 11.97
N GLN A 191 6.04 -0.98 12.33
CA GLN A 191 6.08 -2.42 12.07
C GLN A 191 6.11 -2.74 10.57
N THR A 192 5.37 -2.00 9.74
CA THR A 192 5.41 -2.18 8.27
C THR A 192 6.82 -1.91 7.74
N THR A 193 7.46 -0.83 8.17
CA THR A 193 8.84 -0.52 7.75
C THR A 193 9.82 -1.60 8.20
N LEU A 194 9.79 -1.98 9.47
CA LEU A 194 10.66 -3.01 10.04
C LEU A 194 10.47 -4.39 9.36
N ALA A 195 9.24 -4.78 9.06
CA ALA A 195 8.97 -6.01 8.30
C ALA A 195 9.45 -5.92 6.85
N PHE A 196 9.29 -4.76 6.19
CA PHE A 196 9.81 -4.54 4.84
C PHE A 196 11.34 -4.56 4.80
N GLU A 197 12.03 -4.14 5.86
CA GLU A 197 13.49 -4.29 5.95
C GLU A 197 13.91 -5.75 5.91
N GLU A 198 13.22 -6.61 6.68
CA GLU A 198 13.51 -8.04 6.68
C GLU A 198 13.23 -8.68 5.32
N LEU A 199 12.09 -8.32 4.71
CA LEU A 199 11.68 -8.82 3.40
C LEU A 199 12.61 -8.33 2.28
N ALA A 200 13.08 -7.08 2.32
CA ALA A 200 14.01 -6.54 1.32
C ALA A 200 15.39 -7.20 1.42
N ASN A 201 15.84 -7.52 2.64
CA ASN A 201 17.09 -8.25 2.85
C ASN A 201 17.00 -9.70 2.36
N SER A 202 15.86 -10.37 2.55
CA SER A 202 15.68 -11.77 2.15
C SER A 202 15.25 -11.95 0.68
N HIS A 203 14.69 -10.92 0.05
CA HIS A 203 14.21 -10.92 -1.33
C HIS A 203 14.78 -9.73 -2.13
N PRO A 204 16.11 -9.68 -2.36
CA PRO A 204 16.79 -8.51 -2.91
C PRO A 204 16.42 -8.19 -4.36
N SER A 205 15.76 -9.11 -5.07
CA SER A 205 15.23 -8.90 -6.42
C SER A 205 13.93 -8.08 -6.44
N VAL A 206 13.26 -7.89 -5.30
CA VAL A 206 11.99 -7.16 -5.18
C VAL A 206 12.22 -5.77 -4.60
N ALA A 207 11.62 -4.75 -5.21
CA ALA A 207 11.64 -3.39 -4.68
C ALA A 207 10.44 -3.14 -3.75
N PHE A 208 10.72 -2.63 -2.55
CA PHE A 208 9.72 -2.34 -1.52
C PHE A 208 9.58 -0.83 -1.33
N ILE A 209 8.35 -0.33 -1.38
CA ILE A 209 8.06 1.10 -1.20
C ILE A 209 7.02 1.26 -0.09
N HIS A 210 7.38 2.00 0.96
CA HIS A 210 6.47 2.43 2.00
C HIS A 210 6.25 3.95 1.87
N LYS A 211 5.04 4.33 1.47
CA LYS A 211 4.72 5.70 1.05
C LYS A 211 3.77 6.36 2.03
N TYR A 212 4.16 7.52 2.54
CA TYR A 212 3.26 8.51 3.13
C TYR A 212 2.70 9.43 2.04
N PRO A 213 1.40 9.38 1.72
CA PRO A 213 0.82 10.14 0.61
C PRO A 213 0.53 11.61 0.96
N GLY A 214 0.79 12.04 2.20
CA GLY A 214 0.32 13.34 2.68
C GLY A 214 -1.20 13.37 2.85
N PHE A 215 -1.77 14.57 2.74
CA PHE A 215 -3.22 14.77 2.86
C PHE A 215 -3.89 14.66 1.47
N VAL A 216 -4.56 13.52 1.24
CA VAL A 216 -5.29 13.25 -0.01
C VAL A 216 -6.79 13.28 0.24
N ASN A 217 -7.55 13.94 -0.64
CA ASN A 217 -9.01 14.02 -0.55
C ASN A 217 -9.68 12.71 -0.97
N THR A 218 -9.56 11.67 -0.13
CA THR A 218 -10.10 10.31 -0.37
C THR A 218 -11.52 10.11 0.18
N GLY A 219 -12.06 11.10 0.88
CA GLY A 219 -13.28 10.97 1.66
C GLY A 219 -13.11 10.24 3.01
N ALA A 220 -11.90 9.82 3.40
CA ALA A 220 -11.66 9.14 4.67
C ALA A 220 -12.04 10.00 5.89
N VAL A 221 -11.65 11.28 5.91
CA VAL A 221 -11.99 12.22 7.00
C VAL A 221 -13.50 12.47 7.09
N PRO A 222 -14.22 12.81 5.99
CA PRO A 222 -15.68 12.88 6.01
C PRO A 222 -16.38 11.63 6.55
N ARG A 223 -15.91 10.43 6.19
CA ARG A 223 -16.48 9.15 6.67
C ARG A 223 -16.26 8.97 8.17
N LEU A 224 -15.06 9.25 8.66
CA LEU A 224 -14.74 9.25 10.09
C LEU A 224 -15.65 10.21 10.86
N LEU A 225 -15.79 11.45 10.41
CA LEU A 225 -16.63 12.46 11.05
C LEU A 225 -18.12 12.07 11.04
N LYS A 226 -18.58 11.41 9.97
CA LYS A 226 -19.96 10.90 9.87
C LYS A 226 -20.21 9.72 10.83
N ALA A 227 -19.18 8.97 11.19
CA ALA A 227 -19.25 7.85 12.13
C ALA A 227 -19.19 8.27 13.60
N SER A 228 -18.95 9.56 13.89
CA SER A 228 -18.93 10.10 15.26
C SER A 228 -20.25 9.89 16.00
N LYS A 229 -20.18 9.57 17.30
CA LYS A 229 -21.33 9.27 18.16
C LYS A 229 -21.37 10.19 19.39
N GLY A 230 -22.54 10.30 20.01
CA GLY A 230 -22.74 11.04 21.27
C GLY A 230 -22.41 12.53 21.16
N ILE A 231 -21.73 13.07 22.18
CA ILE A 231 -21.40 14.50 22.29
C ILE A 231 -20.55 15.02 21.10
N TRP A 232 -19.90 14.13 20.37
CA TRP A 232 -19.07 14.46 19.21
C TRP A 232 -19.85 14.69 17.90
N ILE A 233 -21.15 14.38 17.84
CA ILE A 233 -21.94 14.51 16.60
C ILE A 233 -21.98 15.96 16.10
N VAL A 234 -22.27 16.92 16.99
CA VAL A 234 -22.40 18.34 16.61
C VAL A 234 -21.04 18.92 16.17
N PRO A 235 -19.94 18.79 16.96
CA PRO A 235 -18.62 19.23 16.51
C PRO A 235 -18.15 18.55 15.21
N ALA A 236 -18.35 17.24 15.07
CA ALA A 236 -17.93 16.51 13.87
C ALA A 236 -18.71 16.96 12.63
N THR A 237 -20.01 17.26 12.77
CA THR A 237 -20.83 17.80 11.69
C THR A 237 -20.35 19.19 11.26
N PHE A 238 -20.02 20.06 12.21
CA PHE A 238 -19.46 21.38 11.92
C PHE A 238 -18.12 21.26 11.16
N ILE A 239 -17.19 20.45 11.67
CA ILE A 239 -15.90 20.22 11.01
C ILE A 239 -16.12 19.68 9.58
N ARG A 240 -17.03 18.72 9.41
CA ARG A 240 -17.33 18.11 8.10
C ARG A 240 -17.87 19.12 7.09
N LEU A 241 -18.74 20.04 7.52
CA LEU A 241 -19.41 20.98 6.62
C LEU A 241 -18.59 22.24 6.33
N PHE A 242 -17.78 22.70 7.27
CA PHE A 242 -17.10 24.00 7.16
C PHE A 242 -15.58 23.89 7.08
N VAL A 243 -14.96 22.95 7.81
CA VAL A 243 -13.50 22.84 7.86
C VAL A 243 -12.96 21.93 6.75
N VAL A 244 -13.59 20.77 6.52
CA VAL A 244 -13.13 19.83 5.50
C VAL A 244 -13.11 20.42 4.09
N PRO A 245 -14.12 21.20 3.62
CA PRO A 245 -14.05 21.84 2.31
C PRO A 245 -12.84 22.77 2.16
N VAL A 246 -12.49 23.52 3.21
CA VAL A 246 -11.31 24.41 3.21
C VAL A 246 -10.02 23.59 3.18
N LEU A 247 -9.92 22.52 3.99
CA LEU A 247 -8.76 21.63 3.97
C LEU A 247 -8.59 20.94 2.60
N ASN A 248 -9.71 20.60 1.95
CA ASN A 248 -9.69 19.96 0.63
C ASN A 248 -9.15 20.87 -0.48
N LEU A 249 -9.15 22.20 -0.31
CA LEU A 249 -8.51 23.13 -1.26
C LEU A 249 -6.98 23.00 -1.26
N LEU A 250 -6.40 22.53 -0.16
CA LEU A 250 -4.96 22.32 0.00
C LEU A 250 -4.58 20.83 -0.08
N ALA A 251 -5.57 19.94 -0.25
CA ALA A 251 -5.37 18.51 -0.34
C ALA A 251 -4.95 18.09 -1.74
N MET A 252 -4.11 17.06 -1.82
CA MET A 252 -3.86 16.38 -3.08
C MET A 252 -5.14 15.70 -3.57
N THR A 253 -5.41 15.80 -4.87
CA THR A 253 -6.55 15.13 -5.49
C THR A 253 -6.30 13.62 -5.60
N VAL A 254 -7.37 12.84 -5.74
CA VAL A 254 -7.24 11.39 -6.01
C VAL A 254 -6.55 11.13 -7.34
N ASP A 255 -6.75 11.99 -8.33
CA ASP A 255 -6.13 11.87 -9.64
C ASP A 255 -4.61 12.08 -9.55
N GLU A 256 -4.16 13.15 -8.88
CA GLU A 256 -2.72 13.38 -8.66
C GLU A 256 -2.11 12.24 -7.84
N ALA A 257 -2.78 11.79 -6.78
CA ALA A 257 -2.30 10.67 -5.98
C ALA A 257 -2.20 9.37 -6.83
N GLY A 258 -3.10 9.20 -7.80
CA GLY A 258 -3.04 8.10 -8.76
C GLY A 258 -1.89 8.20 -9.75
N GLU A 259 -1.59 9.41 -10.25
CA GLU A 259 -0.45 9.65 -11.13
C GLU A 259 0.87 9.38 -10.40
N ARG A 260 0.98 9.82 -9.13
CA ARG A 260 2.12 9.51 -8.26
C ARG A 260 2.22 8.01 -8.00
N GLY A 261 1.11 7.36 -7.65
CA GLY A 261 1.08 5.91 -7.44
C GLY A 261 1.55 5.11 -8.65
N LEU A 262 1.17 5.51 -9.86
CA LEU A 262 1.63 4.88 -11.10
C LEU A 262 3.13 5.09 -11.32
N PHE A 263 3.65 6.28 -11.03
CA PHE A 263 5.08 6.57 -11.13
C PHE A 263 5.91 5.70 -10.17
N LEU A 264 5.46 5.54 -8.92
CA LEU A 264 6.09 4.61 -7.97
C LEU A 264 6.05 3.15 -8.47
N SER A 265 4.98 2.79 -9.19
CA SER A 265 4.75 1.44 -9.68
C SER A 265 5.59 1.08 -10.90
N THR A 266 6.07 2.05 -11.68
CA THR A 266 6.58 1.77 -13.03
C THR A 266 7.89 2.46 -13.38
N SER A 267 8.26 3.54 -12.71
CA SER A 267 9.49 4.26 -13.05
C SER A 267 10.76 3.50 -12.64
N ALA A 268 11.88 3.85 -13.28
CA ALA A 268 13.22 3.42 -12.91
C ALA A 268 13.73 4.06 -11.61
N ALA A 269 12.94 4.90 -10.91
CA ALA A 269 13.42 5.68 -9.77
C ALA A 269 13.71 4.86 -8.52
N PHE A 270 13.28 3.59 -8.50
CA PHE A 270 13.30 2.78 -7.28
C PHE A 270 13.83 1.37 -7.58
N PRO A 271 15.06 1.16 -8.07
CA PRO A 271 15.55 -0.18 -8.40
C PRO A 271 15.49 -1.15 -7.20
N PRO A 272 15.30 -2.47 -7.40
CA PRO A 272 15.54 -3.45 -6.34
C PRO A 272 17.03 -3.49 -5.95
N ALA A 273 17.36 -4.17 -4.85
CA ALA A 273 18.75 -4.26 -4.37
C ALA A 273 19.67 -4.96 -5.37
N GLU A 274 19.18 -6.01 -6.04
CA GLU A 274 19.86 -6.78 -7.07
C GLU A 274 19.25 -6.51 -8.46
N ALA A 275 19.22 -5.25 -8.88
CA ALA A 275 18.75 -4.91 -10.22
C ALA A 275 19.66 -5.53 -11.31
N THR A 276 19.10 -6.44 -12.14
CA THR A 276 19.79 -6.96 -13.32
C THR A 276 19.57 -6.06 -14.54
N ALA A 277 20.39 -6.23 -15.59
CA ALA A 277 20.18 -5.54 -16.86
C ALA A 277 18.76 -5.86 -17.39
N GLY A 278 17.95 -4.82 -17.62
CA GLY A 278 16.52 -4.94 -18.00
C GLY A 278 15.52 -4.82 -16.85
N MET A 279 15.95 -4.72 -15.58
CA MET A 279 15.07 -4.39 -14.44
C MET A 279 14.94 -2.88 -14.20
N SER A 280 15.12 -2.09 -15.24
CA SER A 280 14.96 -0.65 -15.18
C SER A 280 13.57 -0.34 -15.69
N GLY A 281 12.66 0.07 -14.80
CA GLY A 281 11.34 0.55 -15.21
C GLY A 281 11.42 1.73 -16.20
N VAL A 282 10.31 2.45 -16.37
CA VAL A 282 10.25 3.58 -17.30
C VAL A 282 11.39 4.59 -17.02
N PRO A 283 12.21 4.93 -18.05
CA PRO A 283 13.33 5.85 -17.88
C PRO A 283 12.94 7.18 -17.25
N LEU A 284 13.81 7.69 -16.39
CA LEU A 284 13.54 8.93 -15.67
C LEU A 284 13.63 10.16 -16.59
N PRO A 285 12.69 11.12 -16.46
CA PRO A 285 12.84 12.43 -17.08
C PRO A 285 14.12 13.13 -16.61
N THR A 286 14.63 14.04 -17.45
CA THR A 286 15.80 14.87 -17.10
C THR A 286 15.58 15.59 -15.77
N GLY A 287 16.53 15.45 -14.83
CA GLY A 287 16.48 16.09 -13.52
C GLY A 287 15.75 15.29 -12.43
N VAL A 288 15.15 14.14 -12.78
CA VAL A 288 14.65 13.17 -11.80
C VAL A 288 15.74 12.13 -11.55
N GLU A 289 16.16 12.01 -10.30
CA GLU A 289 17.16 11.04 -9.88
C GLU A 289 16.52 9.78 -9.29
N VAL A 290 17.32 8.71 -9.24
CA VAL A 290 16.96 7.51 -8.47
C VAL A 290 16.81 7.90 -7.00
N ALA A 291 15.73 7.44 -6.38
CA ALA A 291 15.45 7.71 -4.98
C ALA A 291 16.51 7.09 -4.07
N LYS A 292 16.79 7.76 -2.94
CA LYS A 292 17.62 7.19 -1.89
C LYS A 292 16.82 6.14 -1.11
N ASP A 293 17.44 4.99 -0.86
CA ASP A 293 16.88 3.90 -0.04
C ASP A 293 16.92 4.21 1.47
N SER A 294 16.34 3.33 2.28
CA SER A 294 16.09 3.53 3.72
C SER A 294 17.25 3.13 4.63
N GLU A 295 18.47 3.03 4.09
CA GLU A 295 19.65 2.27 4.61
C GLU A 295 19.60 0.76 4.31
N VAL A 296 18.41 0.20 4.03
CA VAL A 296 18.25 -1.13 3.45
C VAL A 296 18.05 -0.98 1.95
N LYS A 297 18.95 -1.58 1.15
CA LYS A 297 18.90 -1.50 -0.31
C LYS A 297 17.57 -2.04 -0.84
N GLY A 298 17.01 -1.37 -1.84
CA GLY A 298 15.74 -1.75 -2.45
C GLY A 298 14.49 -1.43 -1.62
N LEU A 299 14.64 -0.88 -0.41
CA LEU A 299 13.54 -0.35 0.41
C LEU A 299 13.51 1.17 0.38
N TYR A 300 12.38 1.75 0.02
CA TYR A 300 12.19 3.19 -0.10
C TYR A 300 11.11 3.70 0.86
N LEU A 301 11.48 4.62 1.74
CA LEU A 301 10.55 5.35 2.61
C LEU A 301 10.29 6.72 2.00
N LEU A 302 9.05 7.00 1.61
CA LEU A 302 8.73 8.18 0.80
C LEU A 302 7.75 9.12 1.50
N GLY A 303 8.08 10.40 1.53
CA GLY A 303 7.21 11.49 1.99
C GLY A 303 6.15 11.88 0.97
N GLY A 304 5.39 12.94 1.25
CA GLY A 304 4.16 13.30 0.51
C GLY A 304 4.37 13.51 -0.98
N ASN A 305 5.49 14.11 -1.36
CA ASN A 305 5.80 14.45 -2.75
C ASN A 305 6.89 13.55 -3.36
N ASP A 306 6.92 12.29 -2.91
CA ASP A 306 7.79 11.22 -3.40
C ASP A 306 9.28 11.43 -3.09
N GLU A 307 9.61 12.37 -2.20
CA GLU A 307 10.96 12.50 -1.65
C GLU A 307 11.32 11.34 -0.72
N SER A 308 12.55 10.85 -0.79
CA SER A 308 13.10 9.94 0.21
C SER A 308 13.09 10.61 1.58
N ALA A 309 12.46 9.95 2.54
CA ALA A 309 12.40 10.40 3.92
C ALA A 309 13.71 10.12 4.65
N ALA A 310 14.06 10.99 5.60
CA ALA A 310 15.14 10.71 6.54
C ALA A 310 14.70 9.63 7.55
N VAL A 311 15.66 8.82 7.99
CA VAL A 311 15.45 7.84 9.07
C VAL A 311 15.09 8.58 10.34
N THR A 312 13.97 8.20 10.98
CA THR A 312 13.55 8.84 12.23
C THR A 312 14.36 8.30 13.41
N PRO A 313 14.57 9.08 14.49
CA PRO A 313 15.30 8.60 15.67
C PRO A 313 14.72 7.31 16.26
N GLY A 314 13.39 7.19 16.28
CA GLY A 314 12.72 5.99 16.80
C GLY A 314 12.94 4.75 15.93
N LEU A 315 13.01 4.91 14.60
CA LEU A 315 13.36 3.80 13.71
C LEU A 315 14.82 3.38 13.90
N ALA A 316 15.74 4.33 13.99
CA ALA A 316 17.17 4.06 14.22
C ALA A 316 17.41 3.31 15.54
N GLU A 317 16.72 3.71 16.61
CA GLU A 317 16.76 3.04 17.90
C GLU A 317 16.29 1.57 17.79
N LEU A 318 15.17 1.33 17.11
CA LEU A 318 14.63 -0.03 16.94
C LEU A 318 15.54 -0.91 16.08
N ARG A 319 16.18 -0.35 15.04
CA ARG A 319 17.18 -1.07 14.25
C ARG A 319 18.34 -1.55 15.10
N ALA A 320 18.86 -0.69 15.98
CA ALA A 320 19.94 -1.04 16.90
C ALA A 320 19.56 -2.16 17.88
N GLN A 321 18.25 -2.34 18.14
CA GLN A 321 17.70 -3.39 19.00
C GLN A 321 17.35 -4.68 18.24
N GLY A 322 17.61 -4.76 16.93
CA GLY A 322 17.18 -5.91 16.10
C GLY A 322 15.66 -5.95 15.86
N GLY A 323 15.00 -4.78 15.88
CA GLY A 323 13.55 -4.65 15.78
C GLY A 323 12.95 -5.26 14.51
N SER A 324 13.67 -5.27 13.39
CA SER A 324 13.20 -5.81 12.10
C SER A 324 12.88 -7.31 12.23
N LYS A 325 13.83 -8.08 12.77
CA LYS A 325 13.67 -9.51 13.04
C LYS A 325 12.57 -9.78 14.09
N LEU A 326 12.58 -9.05 15.20
CA LEU A 326 11.59 -9.23 16.29
C LEU A 326 10.16 -8.97 15.81
N VAL A 327 9.94 -7.90 15.04
CA VAL A 327 8.63 -7.58 14.46
C VAL A 327 8.22 -8.65 13.46
N TRP A 328 9.13 -9.12 12.60
CA TRP A 328 8.83 -10.14 11.62
C TRP A 328 8.44 -11.48 12.26
N GLU A 329 9.20 -11.95 13.26
CA GLU A 329 8.87 -13.16 14.03
C GLU A 329 7.52 -13.03 14.75
N SER A 330 7.22 -11.84 15.31
CA SER A 330 5.92 -11.57 15.90
C SER A 330 4.79 -11.65 14.89
N VAL A 331 4.97 -11.14 13.66
CA VAL A 331 3.97 -11.22 12.59
C VAL A 331 3.69 -12.67 12.21
N LEU A 332 4.74 -13.49 12.03
CA LEU A 332 4.59 -14.91 11.72
C LEU A 332 3.81 -15.66 12.82
N ALA A 333 4.16 -15.42 14.09
CA ALA A 333 3.47 -16.05 15.22
C ALA A 333 2.00 -15.61 15.32
N VAL A 334 1.69 -14.34 15.00
CA VAL A 334 0.31 -13.83 14.97
C VAL A 334 -0.50 -14.52 13.87
N TRP A 335 0.08 -14.69 12.67
CA TRP A 335 -0.58 -15.40 11.58
C TRP A 335 -0.89 -16.85 11.91
N GLU A 336 0.04 -17.57 12.52
CA GLU A 336 -0.18 -18.95 12.93
C GLU A 336 -1.38 -19.05 13.88
N ARG A 337 -1.42 -18.20 14.92
CA ARG A 337 -2.55 -18.13 15.87
C ARG A 337 -3.86 -17.74 15.20
N ALA A 338 -3.82 -16.79 14.26
CA ALA A 338 -5.00 -16.34 13.53
C ALA A 338 -5.61 -17.48 12.70
N LEU A 339 -4.78 -18.18 11.91
CA LEU A 339 -5.23 -19.27 11.04
C LEU A 339 -5.73 -20.50 11.81
N GLN A 340 -5.13 -20.80 12.96
CA GLN A 340 -5.62 -21.87 13.85
C GLN A 340 -7.06 -21.62 14.33
N ARG A 341 -7.46 -20.35 14.46
CA ARG A 341 -8.84 -19.96 14.83
C ARG A 341 -9.81 -19.98 13.66
N SER A 342 -9.31 -19.95 12.43
CA SER A 342 -10.09 -20.01 11.19
C SER A 342 -10.39 -21.44 10.74
N GLY A 343 -9.81 -22.44 11.43
CA GLY A 343 -9.90 -23.88 11.17
C GLY A 343 -11.28 -24.48 11.41
#